data_AF-A0A0C5RKN7-F1
#
_entry.id   AF-A0A0C5RKN7-F1
#
_cell.length_a   1.000
_cell.length_b   1.000
_cell.length_c   1.000
_cell.angle_alpha   90.00
_cell.angle_beta   90.00
_cell.angle_gamma   90.00
#
_symmetry.space_group_name_H-M   'P 1'
#
loop_
_entity.id
_entity.type
_entity.pdbx_description
1 polymer ?
#
loop_
_entity_poly.entity_id
_entity_poly.type
_entity_poly.pdbx_seq_one_letter_code
_entity_poly.pdbx_strand_id
1 'polypeptide(L)'
;MNEINIDYLFFLLEKNMPAPEEYKRHFSIISEIYVSLTLNTLEQQKIANFFIQLDNLISLQSKKVQKLKDIKNGCLNKMFV
;
A
#
# COMPACT_ATOMS: atom_id res chain seq x y z
N MET A 1 20.05 9.89 18.63
CA MET A 1 20.13 8.84 17.58
C MET A 1 18.99 9.13 16.61
N ASN A 2 19.27 9.22 15.30
CA ASN A 2 18.23 9.53 14.31
C ASN A 2 17.35 8.30 14.14
N GLU A 3 16.19 8.29 14.80
CA GLU A 3 15.18 7.25 14.61
C GLU A 3 14.58 7.38 13.20
N ILE A 4 14.64 6.29 12.44
CA ILE A 4 14.01 6.19 11.12
C ILE A 4 12.50 6.08 11.34
N ASN A 5 11.72 6.88 10.62
CA ASN A 5 10.26 6.81 10.67
C ASN A 5 9.78 5.44 10.14
N ILE A 6 8.99 4.73 10.96
CA ILE A 6 8.53 3.37 10.67
C ILE A 6 7.56 3.35 9.47
N ASP A 7 6.66 4.32 9.38
CA ASP A 7 5.69 4.40 8.28
C ASP A 7 6.40 4.60 6.94
N TYR A 8 7.42 5.45 6.92
CA TYR A 8 8.28 5.65 5.76
C TYR A 8 9.03 4.37 5.38
N LEU A 9 9.60 3.67 6.36
CA LEU A 9 10.27 2.39 6.12
C LEU A 9 9.31 1.34 5.56
N PHE A 10 8.09 1.28 6.07
CA PHE A 10 7.04 0.38 5.58
C PHE A 10 6.78 0.61 4.08
N PHE A 11 6.50 1.84 3.67
CA PHE A 11 6.24 2.15 2.25
C PHE A 11 7.43 1.89 1.34
N LEU A 12 8.65 2.11 1.84
CA LEU A 12 9.86 1.81 1.08
C LEU A 12 10.06 0.30 0.87
N LEU A 13 9.80 -0.51 1.90
CA LEU A 13 9.92 -1.96 1.79
C LEU A 13 8.82 -2.55 0.90
N GLU A 14 7.59 -2.04 1.02
CA GLU A 14 6.49 -2.45 0.17
C GLU A 14 6.79 -2.21 -1.32
N LYS A 15 7.34 -1.04 -1.66
CA LYS A 15 7.69 -0.70 -3.05
C LYS A 15 8.83 -1.54 -3.61
N ASN A 16 9.79 -1.94 -2.78
CA ASN A 16 10.99 -2.68 -3.19
C ASN A 16 10.88 -4.18 -2.91
N MET A 17 9.67 -4.69 -2.68
CA MET A 17 9.47 -6.11 -2.41
C MET A 17 9.89 -6.94 -3.65
N PRO A 18 10.84 -7.88 -3.50
CA PRO A 18 11.31 -8.70 -4.60
C PRO A 18 10.18 -9.64 -5.04
N ALA A 19 10.07 -9.85 -6.35
CA ALA A 19 9.14 -10.85 -6.87
C ALA A 19 9.48 -12.23 -6.27
N PRO A 20 8.49 -13.03 -5.86
CA PRO A 20 8.75 -14.36 -5.32
C PRO A 20 9.38 -15.24 -6.40
N GLU A 21 10.65 -15.58 -6.24
CA GLU A 21 11.29 -16.66 -7.01
C GLU A 21 10.85 -18.00 -6.39
N GLU A 22 10.46 -18.97 -7.22
CA GLU A 22 9.75 -20.22 -6.84
C GLU A 22 10.21 -20.85 -5.50
N TYR A 23 11.53 -20.96 -5.31
CA TYR A 23 12.14 -21.59 -4.13
C TYR A 23 12.70 -20.59 -3.11
N LYS A 24 12.87 -19.33 -3.49
CA LYS A 24 13.39 -18.29 -2.59
C LYS A 24 12.22 -17.44 -2.10
N ARG A 25 11.60 -17.92 -1.01
CA ARG A 25 10.62 -17.17 -0.21
C ARG A 25 11.19 -16.86 1.19
N HIS A 26 12.50 -16.68 1.29
CA HIS A 26 13.20 -16.59 2.58
C HIS A 26 13.83 -15.21 2.80
N PHE A 27 14.05 -14.89 4.08
CA PHE A 27 14.66 -13.68 4.61
C PHE A 27 15.95 -13.24 3.89
N SER A 28 16.70 -14.19 3.30
CA SER A 28 17.93 -13.95 2.54
C SER A 28 17.76 -12.99 1.35
N ILE A 29 16.62 -12.99 0.65
CA ILE A 29 16.41 -12.03 -0.45
C ILE A 29 16.16 -10.64 0.12
N ILE A 30 15.45 -10.53 1.24
CA ILE A 30 15.13 -9.24 1.87
C ILE A 30 16.42 -8.56 2.34
N SER A 31 17.41 -9.33 2.83
CA SER A 31 18.71 -8.78 3.22
C SER A 31 19.56 -8.26 2.06
N GLU A 32 19.25 -8.64 0.82
CA GLU A 32 19.97 -8.17 -0.37
C GLU A 32 19.37 -6.88 -0.96
N ILE A 33 18.22 -6.43 -0.44
CA ILE A 33 17.55 -5.23 -0.93
C ILE A 33 18.27 -3.98 -0.39
N TYR A 34 18.92 -3.25 -1.29
CA TYR A 34 19.43 -1.92 -1.00
C TYR A 34 18.32 -0.89 -1.22
N VAL A 35 17.93 -0.20 -0.14
CA VAL A 35 16.93 0.86 -0.18
C VAL A 35 17.61 2.21 0.07
N SER A 36 17.34 3.19 -0.79
CA SER A 36 17.79 4.56 -0.55
C SER A 36 16.96 5.19 0.58
N LEU A 37 17.58 5.35 1.74
CA LEU A 37 16.98 6.02 2.89
C LEU A 37 17.43 7.49 2.93
N THR A 38 16.47 8.41 3.01
CA THR A 38 16.78 9.80 3.35
C THR A 38 17.06 9.89 4.85
N LEU A 39 18.06 10.64 5.29
CA LEU A 39 18.33 10.85 6.73
C LEU A 39 17.47 11.97 7.33
N ASN A 40 16.71 12.68 6.50
CA ASN A 40 15.88 13.80 6.92
C ASN A 40 14.52 13.31 7.41
N THR A 41 14.33 13.31 8.73
CA THR A 41 13.10 12.85 9.38
C THR A 41 11.86 13.65 8.96
N LEU A 42 11.98 14.95 8.67
CA LEU A 42 10.86 15.77 8.18
C LEU A 42 10.42 15.34 6.78
N GLU A 43 11.37 14.97 5.93
CA GLU A 43 11.08 14.46 4.60
C GLU A 43 10.43 13.08 4.67
N GLN A 44 10.97 12.18 5.50
CA GLN A 44 10.38 10.86 5.75
C GLN A 44 8.90 10.98 6.18
N GLN A 45 8.60 11.87 7.13
CA GLN A 45 7.24 12.07 7.63
C GLN A 45 6.30 12.62 6.55
N LYS A 46 6.76 13.57 5.73
CA LYS A 46 5.95 14.11 4.62
C LYS A 46 5.62 13.04 3.59
N ILE A 47 6.61 12.21 3.23
CA ILE A 47 6.44 11.13 2.27
C ILE A 47 5.49 10.06 2.83
N ALA A 48 5.69 9.63 4.08
CA ALA A 48 4.82 8.67 4.74
C ALA A 48 3.36 9.17 4.81
N ASN A 49 3.15 10.41 5.26
CA ASN A 49 1.83 11.01 5.33
C ASN A 49 1.14 11.09 3.97
N PHE A 50 1.89 11.39 2.90
CA PHE A 50 1.36 11.42 1.55
C PHE A 50 0.83 10.04 1.12
N PHE A 51 1.60 8.97 1.32
CA PHE A 51 1.17 7.61 0.97
C PHE A 51 -0.01 7.14 1.83
N ILE A 52 -0.02 7.42 3.13
CA ILE A 52 -1.18 7.13 4.01
C ILE A 52 -2.44 7.81 3.49
N GLN A 53 -2.35 9.09 3.09
CA GLN A 53 -3.51 9.81 2.53
C GLN A 53 -3.98 9.20 1.21
N LEU A 54 -3.03 8.80 0.35
CA LEU A 54 -3.32 8.16 -0.93
C LEU A 54 -4.04 6.82 -0.74
N ASP A 55 -3.58 5.97 0.18
CA ASP A 55 -4.24 4.69 0.49
C ASP A 55 -5.65 4.89 1.05
N ASN A 56 -5.83 5.89 1.91
CA ASN A 56 -7.14 6.26 2.42
C ASN A 56 -8.10 6.69 1.30
N LEU A 57 -7.61 7.46 0.33
CA LEU A 57 -8.40 7.87 -0.84
C LEU A 57 -8.76 6.67 -1.73
N ILE A 58 -7.81 5.77 -1.99
CA ILE A 58 -8.05 4.54 -2.76
C ILE A 58 -9.09 3.66 -2.06
N SER A 59 -8.96 3.47 -0.74
CA SER A 59 -9.90 2.70 0.08
C SER A 59 -11.31 3.29 0.03
N LEU A 60 -11.44 4.61 0.18
CA LEU A 60 -12.72 5.30 0.09
C LEU A 60 -13.36 5.13 -1.29
N GLN A 61 -12.59 5.31 -2.35
CA GLN A 61 -13.07 5.14 -3.72
C GLN A 61 -13.48 3.69 -4.00
N SER A 62 -12.71 2.72 -3.52
CA SER A 62 -13.00 1.29 -3.68
C SER A 62 -14.31 0.91 -2.99
N LYS A 63 -14.56 1.42 -1.77
CA LYS A 63 -15.84 1.27 -1.06
C LYS A 63 -17.01 1.87 -1.85
N LYS A 64 -16.82 3.06 -2.44
CA LYS A 64 -17.85 3.70 -3.28
C LYS A 64 -18.17 2.86 -4.51
N VAL A 65 -17.15 2.36 -5.21
CA VAL A 65 -17.30 1.47 -6.37
C VAL A 65 -18.05 0.20 -5.98
N GLN A 66 -17.68 -0.43 -4.86
CA GLN A 66 -18.35 -1.64 -4.39
C GLN A 66 -19.83 -1.39 -4.09
N LYS A 67 -20.15 -0.31 -3.37
CA LYS A 67 -21.54 0.07 -3.10
C LYS A 67 -22.36 0.27 -4.37
N LEU A 68 -21.79 0.90 -5.40
CA LEU A 68 -22.47 1.09 -6.68
C LEU A 68 -22.68 -0.23 -7.43
N LYS A 69 -21.73 -1.17 -7.36
CA LYS A 69 -21.89 -2.53 -7.91
C LYS A 69 -23.02 -3.27 -7.21
N ASP A 70 -23.09 -3.20 -5.88
CA ASP A 70 -24.13 -3.87 -5.09
C ASP A 70 -25.53 -3.31 -5.42
N ILE A 71 -25.65 -1.98 -5.54
CA ILE A 71 -26.90 -1.32 -5.97
C ILE A 71 -27.28 -1.77 -7.38
N LYS A 72 -26.34 -1.73 -8.33
CA LYS A 72 -26.59 -2.17 -9.71
C LYS A 72 -27.11 -3.60 -9.76
N ASN A 73 -26.48 -4.51 -9.02
CA ASN A 73 -26.90 -5.91 -8.94
C ASN A 73 -28.29 -6.05 -8.33
N GLY A 74 -28.57 -5.33 -7.23
CA GLY A 74 -29.89 -5.31 -6.61
C GLY A 74 -30.99 -4.78 -7.54
N CYS A 75 -30.71 -3.74 -8.32
CA CYS A 75 -31.65 -3.22 -9.32
C CYS A 75 -31.88 -4.20 -10.46
N LEU A 76 -30.83 -4.82 -10.99
CA LEU A 76 -30.94 -5.83 -12.06
C LEU A 76 -31.76 -7.04 -11.59
N ASN A 77 -31.51 -7.54 -10.37
CA ASN A 77 -32.30 -8.64 -9.82
C ASN A 77 -33.80 -8.29 -9.72
N LYS A 78 -34.14 -7.04 -9.37
CA LYS A 78 -35.53 -6.56 -9.33
C LYS A 78 -36.15 -6.29 -10.70
N MET A 79 -35.36 -6.22 -11.78
CA MET A 79 -35.88 -6.00 -13.13
C MET A 79 -36.31 -7.31 -13.82
N PHE A 80 -35.79 -8.45 -13.38
CA PHE A 80 -36.02 -9.77 -14.00
C PHE A 80 -36.75 -10.77 -13.09
N VAL A 81 -37.16 -10.35 -11.89
CA VAL A 81 -38.08 -11.04 -10.96
C VAL A 81 -39.35 -10.23 -10.88
#